data_AF-A0A9X1UWE8-F1
#
_entry.id   AF-A0A9X1UWE8-F1
#
_cell.length_a   1.000
_cell.length_b   1.000
_cell.length_c   1.000
_cell.angle_alpha   90.00
_cell.angle_beta   90.00
_cell.angle_gamma   90.00
#
_symmetry.space_group_name_H-M   'P 1'
#
loop_
_entity.id
_entity.type
_entity.pdbx_description
1 polymer ?
#
loop_
_entity_poly.entity_id
_entity_poly.type
_entity_poly.pdbx_seq_one_letter_code
_entity_poly.pdbx_strand_id
1 'polypeptide(L)'
;MAFEKLSRSIHDLNDNIQAYIHSNSEYYKLKAFKNGMKGATSLVRFLVLGFLLSTAGIMLSFALAIVISEAIGVPSSGYFIVGGFYLLIFVLIFIFGKEPIEKLVLRKFSKAVFNDKEE
;
A
#
# COMPACT_ATOMS: atom_id res chain seq x y z
N MET A 1 -4.20 -35.46 31.23
CA MET A 1 -3.02 -35.95 30.49
C MET A 1 -2.76 -35.20 29.17
N ALA A 2 -3.78 -34.91 28.34
CA ALA A 2 -3.56 -34.21 27.05
C ALA A 2 -3.05 -32.76 27.20
N PHE A 3 -3.58 -32.00 28.16
CA PHE A 3 -3.14 -30.62 28.45
C PHE A 3 -1.68 -30.55 28.92
N GLU A 4 -1.24 -31.57 29.65
CA GLU A 4 0.12 -31.65 30.18
C GLU A 4 1.14 -31.98 29.08
N LYS A 5 0.78 -32.83 28.12
CA LYS A 5 1.57 -33.07 26.90
C LYS A 5 1.68 -31.80 26.06
N LEU A 6 0.57 -31.07 25.89
CA LEU A 6 0.57 -29.81 25.15
C LEU A 6 1.46 -28.76 25.83
N SER A 7 1.36 -28.63 27.15
CA SER A 7 2.20 -27.71 27.93
C SER A 7 3.69 -28.06 27.82
N ARG A 8 4.04 -29.36 27.84
CA ARG A 8 5.43 -29.81 27.68
C ARG A 8 5.94 -29.54 26.25
N SER A 9 5.15 -29.85 25.21
CA SER A 9 5.54 -29.53 23.84
C SER A 9 5.69 -28.03 23.58
N ILE A 10 4.85 -27.17 24.17
CA ILE A 10 5.00 -25.70 24.08
C ILE A 10 6.29 -25.25 24.79
N HIS A 11 6.64 -25.86 25.91
CA HIS A 11 7.88 -25.56 26.65
C HIS A 11 9.12 -26.00 25.87
N ASP A 12 9.13 -27.23 25.36
CA ASP A 12 10.22 -27.78 24.53
C ASP A 12 10.37 -26.98 23.22
N LEU A 13 9.28 -26.52 22.62
CA LEU A 13 9.30 -25.64 21.43
C LEU A 13 9.93 -24.28 21.77
N ASN A 14 9.58 -23.67 22.90
CA ASN A 14 10.14 -22.39 23.32
C ASN A 14 11.65 -22.47 23.56
N ASP A 15 12.12 -23.54 24.19
CA ASP A 15 13.56 -23.74 24.45
C ASP A 15 14.36 -23.98 23.17
N ASN A 16 13.81 -24.74 22.22
CA ASN A 16 14.42 -24.93 20.91
C ASN A 16 14.42 -23.64 20.06
N ILE A 17 13.35 -22.85 20.11
CA ILE A 17 13.26 -21.54 19.43
C ILE A 17 14.27 -20.56 20.05
N GLN A 18 14.42 -20.55 21.38
CA GLN A 18 15.43 -19.73 22.06
C GLN A 18 16.85 -20.14 21.67
N ALA A 19 17.16 -21.44 21.63
CA ALA A 19 18.47 -21.93 21.19
C ALA A 19 18.77 -21.60 19.71
N TYR A 20 17.74 -21.67 18.84
CA TYR A 20 17.87 -21.34 17.41
C TYR A 20 18.02 -19.82 17.17
N ILE A 21 17.34 -18.98 17.96
CA ILE A 21 17.50 -17.53 17.95
C ILE A 21 18.83 -17.12 18.56
N HIS A 22 19.29 -17.79 19.62
CA HIS A 22 20.53 -17.50 20.32
C HIS A 22 21.77 -17.89 19.49
N SER A 23 21.75 -19.08 18.87
CA SER A 23 22.88 -19.59 18.08
C SER A 23 23.09 -18.86 16.75
N ASN A 24 22.10 -18.10 16.25
CA ASN A 24 22.17 -17.42 14.96
C ASN A 24 21.65 -15.97 15.02
N SER A 25 21.75 -15.33 16.19
CA SER A 25 21.15 -14.02 16.48
C SER A 25 21.64 -12.91 15.54
N GLU A 26 22.91 -12.94 15.16
CA GLU A 26 23.49 -12.00 14.20
C GLU A 26 22.87 -12.13 12.81
N TYR A 27 22.61 -13.36 12.36
CA TYR A 27 21.97 -13.62 11.07
C TYR A 27 20.54 -13.08 11.03
N TYR A 28 19.75 -13.27 12.10
CA TYR A 28 18.39 -12.73 12.18
C TYR A 28 18.37 -11.21 12.31
N LYS A 29 19.29 -10.62 13.07
CA LYS A 29 19.47 -9.17 13.15
C LYS A 29 19.76 -8.57 11.77
N LEU A 30 20.65 -9.20 11.01
CA LEU A 30 20.99 -8.76 9.65
C LEU A 30 19.87 -9.01 8.65
N LYS A 31 19.13 -10.12 8.76
CA LYS A 31 17.98 -10.45 7.90
C LYS A 31 16.82 -9.49 8.13
N ALA A 32 16.51 -9.16 9.39
CA ALA A 32 15.51 -8.16 9.75
C ALA A 32 15.91 -6.77 9.23
N PHE A 33 17.18 -6.39 9.40
CA PHE A 33 17.71 -5.13 8.85
C PHE A 33 17.62 -5.08 7.32
N LYS A 34 18.02 -6.16 6.63
CA LYS A 34 17.96 -6.27 5.17
C LYS A 34 16.52 -6.17 4.65
N ASN A 35 15.57 -6.84 5.29
CA ASN A 35 14.16 -6.79 4.90
C ASN A 35 13.54 -5.42 5.20
N GLY A 36 13.85 -4.83 6.35
CA GLY A 36 13.44 -3.47 6.70
C GLY A 36 13.99 -2.43 5.71
N MET A 37 15.29 -2.51 5.39
CA MET A 37 15.93 -1.64 4.41
C MET A 37 15.35 -1.82 3.01
N LYS A 38 15.09 -3.06 2.55
CA LYS A 38 14.41 -3.29 1.26
C LYS A 38 13.02 -2.63 1.23
N GLY A 39 12.25 -2.76 2.30
CA GLY A 39 10.95 -2.09 2.43
C GLY A 39 11.08 -0.56 2.41
N ALA A 40 11.98 -0.02 3.23
CA ALA A 40 12.24 1.41 3.30
C ALA A 40 12.71 1.98 1.95
N THR A 41 13.66 1.35 1.28
CA THR A 41 14.13 1.77 -0.05
C THR A 41 13.01 1.70 -1.10
N SER A 42 12.16 0.68 -1.06
CA SER A 42 11.00 0.60 -1.97
C SER A 42 9.99 1.72 -1.71
N LEU A 43 9.71 2.03 -0.44
CA LEU A 43 8.82 3.13 -0.06
C LEU A 43 9.37 4.47 -0.51
N VAL A 44 10.66 4.73 -0.26
CA VAL A 44 11.32 5.97 -0.69
C VAL A 44 11.27 6.11 -2.21
N ARG A 45 11.60 5.04 -2.96
CA ARG A 45 11.52 5.06 -4.42
C ARG A 45 10.11 5.34 -4.92
N PHE A 46 9.10 4.73 -4.30
CA PHE A 46 7.70 4.98 -4.62
C PHE A 46 7.31 6.42 -4.32
N LEU A 47 7.75 6.97 -3.19
CA LEU A 47 7.48 8.35 -2.80
C LEU A 47 8.09 9.34 -3.79
N VAL A 48 9.36 9.15 -4.16
CA VAL A 48 10.08 10.04 -5.09
C VAL A 48 9.43 9.99 -6.47
N LEU A 49 9.19 8.81 -7.03
CA LEU A 49 8.55 8.67 -8.33
C LEU A 49 7.11 9.20 -8.31
N GLY A 50 6.35 8.88 -7.26
CA GLY A 50 4.99 9.35 -7.07
C GLY A 50 4.92 10.86 -6.97
N PHE A 51 5.86 11.49 -6.27
CA PHE A 51 5.94 12.94 -6.15
C PHE A 51 6.23 13.62 -7.50
N LEU A 52 7.21 13.13 -8.26
CA LEU A 52 7.51 13.66 -9.59
C LEU A 52 6.30 13.52 -10.52
N LEU A 53 5.68 12.33 -10.55
CA LEU A 53 4.55 12.04 -11.42
C LEU A 53 3.30 12.84 -11.03
N SER A 54 3.05 12.99 -9.73
CA SER A 54 1.96 13.83 -9.22
C SER A 54 2.16 15.30 -9.60
N THR A 55 3.39 15.82 -9.48
CA THR A 55 3.70 17.20 -9.84
C THR A 55 3.48 17.44 -11.34
N ALA A 56 3.96 16.52 -12.18
CA ALA A 56 3.71 16.57 -13.63
C ALA A 56 2.22 16.49 -13.96
N GLY A 57 1.47 15.61 -13.29
CA GLY A 57 0.02 15.47 -13.45
C GLY A 57 -0.76 16.75 -13.11
N ILE A 58 -0.39 17.43 -12.02
CA ILE A 58 -1.00 18.72 -11.64
C ILE A 58 -0.72 19.78 -12.69
N MET A 59 0.53 19.88 -13.19
CA MET A 59 0.86 20.82 -14.26
C MET A 59 0.07 20.55 -15.54
N LEU A 60 -0.09 19.28 -15.93
CA LEU A 60 -0.92 18.90 -17.08
C LEU A 60 -2.40 19.26 -16.87
N SER A 61 -2.93 19.07 -15.65
CA SER A 61 -4.29 19.48 -15.33
C SER A 61 -4.47 21.00 -15.49
N PHE A 62 -3.50 21.80 -15.06
CA PHE A 62 -3.55 23.25 -15.26
C PHE A 62 -3.44 23.63 -16.72
N ALA A 63 -2.56 22.97 -17.49
CA ALA A 63 -2.45 23.19 -18.93
C ALA A 63 -3.78 22.92 -19.66
N LEU A 64 -4.47 21.82 -19.33
CA LEU A 64 -5.78 21.50 -19.87
C LEU A 64 -6.83 22.55 -19.48
N ALA A 65 -6.84 23.01 -18.23
CA ALA A 65 -7.74 24.06 -17.78
C ALA A 65 -7.51 25.37 -18.55
N ILE A 66 -6.25 25.74 -18.83
CA ILE A 66 -5.92 26.94 -19.61
C ILE A 66 -6.40 26.80 -21.06
N VAL A 67 -6.13 25.67 -21.72
CA VAL A 67 -6.56 25.42 -23.11
C VAL A 67 -8.08 25.49 -23.24
N ILE A 68 -8.82 24.90 -22.28
CA ILE A 68 -10.28 24.96 -22.26
C ILE A 68 -10.77 26.39 -22.02
N SER A 69 -10.11 27.13 -21.10
CA SER A 69 -10.48 28.51 -20.79
C SER A 69 -10.27 29.45 -21.99
N GLU A 70 -9.18 29.25 -22.73
CA GLU A 70 -8.84 30.03 -23.92
C GLU A 70 -9.81 29.73 -25.07
N ALA A 71 -10.19 28.47 -25.28
CA ALA A 71 -11.19 28.08 -26.27
C ALA A 71 -12.58 28.69 -26.02
N ILE A 72 -12.94 28.89 -24.74
CA ILE A 72 -14.22 29.50 -24.34
C ILE A 72 -14.11 31.04 -24.30
N GLY A 73 -12.90 31.60 -24.31
CA GLY A 73 -12.65 33.04 -24.21
C GLY A 73 -12.91 33.63 -22.81
N VAL A 74 -13.13 32.77 -21.81
CA VAL A 74 -13.40 33.18 -20.42
C VAL A 74 -12.35 32.51 -19.50
N PRO A 75 -11.46 33.28 -18.86
CA PRO A 75 -10.31 32.75 -18.10
C PRO A 75 -10.69 31.81 -16.95
N SER A 76 -11.88 31.96 -16.37
CA SER A 76 -12.34 31.16 -15.23
C SER A 76 -13.02 29.84 -15.65
N SER A 77 -13.48 29.73 -16.90
CA SER A 77 -14.36 28.65 -17.34
C SER A 77 -13.70 27.28 -17.33
N GLY A 78 -12.46 27.15 -17.79
CA GLY A 78 -11.76 25.88 -17.82
C GLY A 78 -11.40 25.35 -16.43
N TYR A 79 -11.14 26.22 -15.45
CA TYR A 79 -10.97 25.80 -14.06
C TYR A 79 -12.27 25.24 -13.47
N PHE A 80 -13.42 25.88 -13.74
CA PHE A 80 -14.72 25.38 -13.30
C PHE A 80 -15.09 24.04 -13.94
N ILE A 81 -14.81 23.86 -15.24
CA ILE A 81 -15.09 22.61 -15.95
C ILE A 81 -14.21 21.48 -15.42
N VAL A 82 -12.91 21.71 -15.30
CA VAL A 82 -11.96 20.70 -14.79
C VAL A 82 -12.24 20.39 -13.33
N GLY A 83 -12.53 21.39 -12.50
CA GLY A 83 -12.93 21.21 -11.10
C GLY A 83 -14.25 20.44 -10.95
N GLY A 84 -15.25 20.76 -11.77
CA GLY A 84 -16.53 20.04 -11.82
C GLY A 84 -16.37 18.59 -12.26
N PHE A 85 -15.48 18.33 -13.24
CA PHE A 85 -15.14 16.98 -13.67
C PHE A 85 -14.49 16.17 -12.55
N TYR A 86 -13.54 16.75 -11.81
CA TYR A 86 -12.95 16.08 -10.64
C TYR A 86 -13.97 15.80 -9.54
N LEU A 87 -14.92 16.72 -9.29
CA LEU A 87 -16.02 16.49 -8.35
C LEU A 87 -16.94 15.35 -8.82
N LEU A 88 -17.27 15.29 -10.11
CA LEU A 88 -18.07 14.20 -10.67
C LEU A 88 -17.37 12.85 -10.50
N ILE A 89 -16.07 12.77 -10.79
CA ILE A 89 -15.28 11.56 -10.53
C ILE A 89 -15.30 11.20 -9.05
N PHE A 90 -15.14 12.19 -8.16
CA PHE A 90 -15.18 11.96 -6.71
C PHE A 90 -16.52 11.37 -6.27
N VAL A 91 -17.64 11.92 -6.73
CA VAL A 91 -18.99 11.41 -6.44
C VAL A 91 -19.16 9.99 -7.01
N LEU A 92 -18.66 9.75 -8.23
CA LEU A 92 -18.73 8.42 -8.85
C LEU A 92 -17.95 7.39 -8.04
N ILE A 93 -16.74 7.71 -7.59
CA ILE A 93 -15.94 6.84 -6.71
C ILE A 93 -16.62 6.68 -5.35
N PHE A 94 -17.25 7.71 -4.80
CA PHE A 94 -17.95 7.59 -3.52
C PHE A 94 -19.13 6.59 -3.58
N ILE A 95 -19.86 6.58 -4.70
CA ILE A 95 -21.00 5.69 -4.91
C ILE A 95 -20.54 4.29 -5.34
N PHE A 96 -19.70 4.18 -6.37
CA PHE A 96 -19.30 2.91 -6.97
C PHE A 96 -18.04 2.30 -6.35
N GLY A 97 -17.24 3.07 -5.62
CA GLY A 97 -15.94 2.64 -5.12
C GLY A 97 -16.00 1.76 -3.88
N LYS A 98 -17.14 1.71 -3.17
CA LYS A 98 -17.29 0.87 -1.96
C LYS A 98 -17.07 -0.61 -2.27
N GLU A 99 -17.82 -1.18 -3.21
CA GLU A 99 -17.70 -2.60 -3.57
C GLU A 99 -16.33 -3.03 -4.13
N PRO A 100 -15.72 -2.34 -5.11
CA PRO A 100 -14.46 -2.77 -5.69
C PRO A 100 -13.28 -2.58 -4.74
N ILE A 101 -13.28 -1.53 -3.90
CA ILE A 101 -12.24 -1.34 -2.88
C ILE A 101 -12.32 -2.46 -1.85
N GLU A 102 -13.51 -2.76 -1.34
CA GLU A 102 -13.72 -3.83 -0.36
C GLU A 102 -13.31 -5.20 -0.95
N LYS A 103 -13.69 -5.47 -2.20
CA LYS A 103 -13.35 -6.72 -2.91
C LYS A 103 -11.85 -6.83 -3.23
N LEU A 104 -11.17 -5.73 -3.55
CA LEU A 104 -9.72 -5.70 -3.80
C LEU A 104 -8.92 -5.89 -2.51
N VAL A 105 -9.34 -5.21 -1.44
CA VAL A 105 -8.75 -5.34 -0.10
C VAL A 105 -8.95 -6.77 0.39
N LEU A 106 -10.17 -7.31 0.37
CA LEU A 106 -10.46 -8.69 0.74
C LEU A 106 -9.67 -9.71 -0.09
N ARG A 107 -9.51 -9.52 -1.40
CA ARG A 107 -8.69 -10.42 -2.23
C ARG A 107 -7.20 -10.37 -1.89
N LYS A 108 -6.65 -9.17 -1.65
CA LYS A 108 -5.23 -9.02 -1.26
C LYS A 108 -4.98 -9.59 0.12
N PHE A 109 -5.85 -9.34 1.09
CA PHE A 109 -5.76 -9.90 2.44
C PHE A 109 -5.98 -11.42 2.43
N SER A 110 -6.97 -11.92 1.69
CA SER A 110 -7.20 -13.35 1.55
C SER A 110 -5.99 -14.05 0.96
N LYS A 111 -5.37 -13.52 -0.12
CA LYS A 111 -4.12 -14.10 -0.63
C LYS A 111 -2.96 -13.99 0.35
N ALA A 112 -2.77 -12.86 1.02
CA ALA A 112 -1.67 -12.70 1.98
C ALA A 112 -1.79 -13.62 3.20
N VAL A 113 -3.01 -13.97 3.62
CA VAL A 113 -3.27 -14.79 4.81
C VAL A 113 -3.43 -16.28 4.47
N PHE A 114 -4.01 -16.63 3.32
CA PHE A 114 -4.23 -18.02 2.93
C PHE A 114 -3.10 -18.62 2.08
N ASN A 115 -2.34 -17.80 1.34
CA ASN A 115 -1.21 -18.29 0.54
C ASN A 115 0.11 -18.42 1.33
N ASP A 116 0.06 -18.18 2.64
CA ASP A 116 1.14 -18.48 3.59
C ASP A 116 0.95 -19.87 4.26
N LYS A 117 -0.10 -20.61 3.86
CA LYS A 117 -0.43 -21.96 4.35
C LYS A 117 -0.19 -23.08 3.32
N GLU A 118 0.35 -22.74 2.15
CA GLU A 118 0.74 -23.72 1.13
C GLU A 118 2.25 -23.55 0.82
N GLU A 119 3.09 -23.82 1.81
CA GLU A 119 4.42 -24.43 1.62
C GLU A 119 4.47 -25.74 2.41
#